data_AF-A0A8H8D5X7-F1
#
_entry.id   AF-A0A8H8D5X7-F1
#
_cell.length_a   1.000
_cell.length_b   1.000
_cell.length_c   1.000
_cell.angle_alpha   90.00
_cell.angle_beta   90.00
_cell.angle_gamma   90.00
#
_symmetry.space_group_name_H-M   'P 1'
#
loop_
_entity.id
_entity.type
_entity.pdbx_description
1 polymer ?
#
loop_
_entity_poly.entity_id
_entity_poly.type
_entity_poly.pdbx_seq_one_letter_code
_entity_poly.pdbx_strand_id
1 'polypeptide(L)'
;MTEFLKKRYSESGKLLNLSQLGTDPDLLAMGMFNTTSTESKFFPALMKICELTFDSPDKRRELFQSVTLAQNKLLNVSSVTTLSQTFPALKNLDLSNNQLKDIQSLLAWRWKFRELEFLDLTGNPISSEANFKETMLKWYPRLRTLNNITVRTAEEIAVQRKNPIPIQPASFQDESQIGENFVKAFFTGFDNDRNDLVNGIYDGKSTFSLSVSFMAPRGVRANNVSGWDSYIKKSRNLLRVNYFPARVARTFVGSEKIREVWNSLPKTRHPDVLANPQDWLIECHPIPGLPDPTNQSATGVGGLLITVHGKFEEFEVTTRNKTQMRSFDRTFILGPGGGVSGLRVFNDLLCLRTFGGSEAFVPETEQPSTNSAIPLHTQTAIPTPITNQIPNPITTPIPTNQRVHPEAKDGFGLPIPGKSEEQVRKEQIVMETSFRTKMTLAYSEMALSGNNWDMEAALKNFEELKAQGKLPPDAFLPGV
;
A
#
# COMPACT_ATOMS: atom_id res chain seq x y z
N MET A 1 20.44 -4.62 -29.75
CA MET A 1 19.38 -4.10 -28.86
C MET A 1 19.75 -4.15 -27.37
N THR A 2 20.17 -5.29 -26.78
CA THR A 2 20.58 -5.33 -25.36
C THR A 2 21.78 -4.43 -25.07
N GLU A 3 22.81 -4.44 -25.92
CA GLU A 3 23.96 -3.54 -25.79
C GLU A 3 23.59 -2.06 -25.97
N PHE A 4 22.62 -1.77 -26.83
CA PHE A 4 22.05 -0.42 -26.99
C PHE A 4 21.39 0.07 -25.69
N LEU A 5 20.58 -0.78 -25.04
CA LEU A 5 19.96 -0.45 -23.75
C LEU A 5 20.99 -0.19 -22.65
N LYS A 6 22.07 -0.98 -22.58
CA LYS A 6 23.15 -0.77 -21.61
C LYS A 6 23.83 0.58 -21.80
N LYS A 7 24.17 0.95 -23.04
CA LYS A 7 24.77 2.28 -23.35
C LYS A 7 23.86 3.45 -22.98
N ARG A 8 22.55 3.26 -23.11
CA ARG A 8 21.53 4.28 -22.86
C ARG A 8 21.04 4.31 -21.40
N TYR A 9 21.47 3.37 -20.57
CA TYR A 9 21.09 3.31 -19.16
C TYR A 9 22.17 3.91 -18.26
N SER A 10 21.75 4.76 -17.33
CA SER A 10 22.58 5.33 -16.28
C SER A 10 22.13 4.79 -14.93
N GLU A 11 23.02 4.06 -14.26
CA GLU A 11 22.75 3.44 -12.96
C GLU A 11 22.63 4.48 -11.83
N SER A 12 23.51 5.49 -11.82
CA SER A 12 23.50 6.55 -10.80
C SER A 12 22.20 7.35 -10.80
N GLY A 13 21.65 7.63 -11.99
CA GLY A 13 20.37 8.34 -12.15
C GLY A 13 19.15 7.43 -12.24
N LYS A 14 19.34 6.10 -12.22
CA LYS A 14 18.28 5.11 -12.50
C LYS A 14 17.46 5.49 -13.75
N LEU A 15 18.19 5.97 -14.77
CA LEU A 15 17.67 6.69 -15.93
C LEU A 15 17.91 5.88 -17.20
N LEU A 16 16.83 5.63 -17.94
CA LEU A 16 16.92 5.12 -19.29
C LEU A 16 16.76 6.28 -20.29
N ASN A 17 17.85 6.59 -21.00
CA ASN A 17 17.91 7.66 -21.99
C ASN A 17 17.47 7.16 -23.38
N LEU A 18 16.21 7.41 -23.72
CA LEU A 18 15.65 7.12 -25.04
C LEU A 18 15.41 8.41 -25.84
N SER A 19 16.23 9.44 -25.65
CA SER A 19 16.15 10.67 -26.45
C SER A 19 16.84 10.50 -27.81
N GLN A 20 16.34 11.24 -28.81
CA GLN A 20 16.92 11.32 -30.17
C GLN A 20 17.15 9.95 -30.84
N LEU A 21 16.22 9.00 -30.70
CA LEU A 21 16.37 7.64 -31.21
C LEU A 21 16.52 7.60 -32.74
N GLY A 22 15.78 8.45 -33.45
CA GLY A 22 15.82 8.50 -34.91
C GLY A 22 17.16 8.95 -35.50
N THR A 23 18.05 9.53 -34.69
CA THR A 23 19.39 9.97 -35.10
C THR A 23 20.49 9.18 -34.40
N ASP A 24 20.16 8.13 -33.66
CA ASP A 24 21.14 7.29 -32.98
C ASP A 24 21.97 6.47 -34.00
N PRO A 25 23.31 6.55 -33.99
CA PRO A 25 24.16 5.85 -34.95
C PRO A 25 24.01 4.32 -34.94
N ASP A 26 23.84 3.71 -33.75
CA ASP A 26 23.68 2.26 -33.62
C ASP A 26 22.35 1.82 -34.25
N LEU A 27 21.28 2.60 -34.05
CA LEU A 27 19.95 2.29 -34.62
C LEU A 27 19.87 2.55 -36.12
N LEU A 28 20.55 3.58 -36.63
CA LEU A 28 20.67 3.85 -38.06
C LEU A 28 21.45 2.74 -38.77
N ALA A 29 22.55 2.27 -38.18
CA ALA A 29 23.32 1.15 -38.71
C ALA A 29 22.51 -0.16 -38.74
N MET A 30 21.61 -0.35 -37.77
CA MET A 30 20.68 -1.49 -37.74
C MET A 30 19.50 -1.35 -38.71
N GLY A 31 19.31 -0.18 -39.35
CA GLY A 31 18.22 0.08 -40.29
C GLY A 31 16.83 0.12 -39.66
N MET A 32 16.72 0.33 -38.35
CA MET A 32 15.44 0.23 -37.63
C MET A 32 14.41 1.30 -38.05
N PHE A 33 14.87 2.43 -38.57
CA PHE A 33 14.04 3.55 -39.02
C PHE A 33 13.95 3.70 -40.54
N ASN A 34 14.38 2.67 -41.30
CA ASN A 34 14.34 2.71 -42.77
C ASN A 34 12.92 2.58 -43.34
N THR A 35 11.99 1.98 -42.58
CA THR A 35 10.60 1.79 -43.00
C THR A 35 9.62 2.06 -41.86
N THR A 36 8.39 2.46 -42.17
CA THR A 36 7.32 2.65 -41.18
C THR A 36 6.99 1.36 -40.41
N SER A 37 7.14 0.19 -41.05
CA SER A 37 6.90 -1.12 -40.42
C SER A 37 7.94 -1.43 -39.34
N THR A 38 9.22 -1.16 -39.60
CA THR A 38 10.30 -1.40 -38.62
C THR A 38 10.26 -0.37 -37.49
N GLU A 39 9.95 0.89 -37.81
CA GLU A 39 9.81 1.96 -36.83
C GLU A 39 8.68 1.69 -35.82
N SER A 40 7.49 1.33 -36.31
CA SER A 40 6.33 1.05 -35.44
C SER A 40 6.55 -0.15 -34.49
N LYS A 41 7.39 -1.11 -34.87
CA LYS A 41 7.73 -2.30 -34.07
C LYS A 41 8.91 -2.08 -33.14
N PHE A 42 9.72 -1.06 -33.38
CA PHE A 42 10.95 -0.80 -32.64
C PHE A 42 10.70 -0.64 -31.14
N PHE A 43 9.81 0.28 -30.77
CA PHE A 43 9.59 0.61 -29.36
C PHE A 43 8.91 -0.53 -28.57
N PRO A 44 7.86 -1.20 -29.09
CA PRO A 44 7.34 -2.42 -28.46
C PRO A 44 8.41 -3.52 -28.28
N ALA A 45 9.26 -3.74 -29.28
CA ALA A 45 10.34 -4.72 -29.18
C ALA A 45 11.38 -4.34 -28.11
N LEU A 46 11.75 -3.05 -28.03
CA LEU A 46 12.65 -2.52 -27.01
C LEU A 46 12.09 -2.77 -25.60
N MET A 47 10.81 -2.41 -25.38
CA MET A 47 10.11 -2.66 -24.13
C MET A 47 10.06 -4.16 -23.78
N LYS A 48 9.85 -5.02 -24.79
CA LYS A 48 9.86 -6.46 -24.57
C LYS A 48 11.23 -6.98 -24.14
N ILE A 49 12.30 -6.44 -24.70
CA ILE A 49 13.66 -6.77 -24.29
C ILE A 49 13.91 -6.31 -22.85
N CYS A 50 13.43 -5.13 -22.44
CA CYS A 50 13.48 -4.71 -21.04
C CYS A 50 12.76 -5.70 -20.12
N GLU A 51 11.58 -6.20 -20.51
CA GLU A 51 10.85 -7.21 -19.74
C GLU A 51 11.59 -8.54 -19.62
N LEU A 52 12.25 -8.99 -20.69
CA LEU A 52 13.00 -10.25 -20.71
C LEU A 52 14.34 -10.14 -19.97
N THR A 53 15.00 -8.99 -20.06
CA THR A 53 16.29 -8.74 -19.38
C THR A 53 16.07 -8.52 -17.87
N PHE A 54 14.97 -7.87 -17.50
CA PHE A 54 14.59 -7.58 -16.13
C PHE A 54 13.22 -8.23 -15.86
N ASP A 55 13.28 -9.53 -15.62
CA ASP A 55 12.16 -10.46 -15.52
C ASP A 55 11.18 -10.17 -14.37
N SER A 56 11.67 -9.54 -13.29
CA SER A 56 10.84 -9.13 -12.15
C SER A 56 10.34 -7.68 -12.28
N PRO A 57 9.02 -7.45 -12.11
CA PRO A 57 8.46 -6.10 -11.98
C PRO A 57 9.10 -5.27 -10.86
N ASP A 58 9.50 -5.90 -9.76
CA ASP A 58 10.12 -5.23 -8.62
C ASP A 58 11.54 -4.75 -8.96
N LYS A 59 12.33 -5.60 -9.63
CA LYS A 59 13.64 -5.21 -10.17
C LYS A 59 13.51 -4.04 -11.16
N ARG A 60 12.51 -4.08 -12.06
CA ARG A 60 12.29 -2.99 -13.01
C ARG A 60 11.95 -1.68 -12.29
N ARG A 61 11.10 -1.71 -11.27
CA ARG A 61 10.75 -0.54 -10.47
C ARG A 61 11.97 0.04 -9.72
N GLU A 62 12.86 -0.81 -9.25
CA GLU A 62 14.06 -0.39 -8.55
C GLU A 62 15.10 0.24 -9.48
N LEU A 63 15.30 -0.34 -10.66
CA LEU A 63 16.32 0.08 -11.63
C LEU A 63 15.89 1.27 -12.49
N PHE A 64 14.61 1.33 -12.88
CA PHE A 64 14.10 2.34 -13.82
C PHE A 64 13.14 3.30 -13.12
N GLN A 65 13.69 4.39 -12.58
CA GLN A 65 12.89 5.45 -11.95
C GLN A 65 12.64 6.61 -12.91
N SER A 66 13.54 6.80 -13.88
CA SER A 66 13.52 7.92 -14.81
C SER A 66 13.62 7.44 -16.26
N VAL A 67 12.85 8.05 -17.16
CA VAL A 67 12.96 7.83 -18.61
C VAL A 67 12.90 9.19 -19.31
N THR A 68 13.82 9.42 -20.25
CA THR A 68 13.69 10.54 -21.20
C THR A 68 13.37 10.01 -22.59
N LEU A 69 12.38 10.63 -23.21
CA LEU A 69 11.96 10.49 -24.61
C LEU A 69 12.04 11.85 -25.32
N ALA A 70 12.91 12.74 -24.84
CA ALA A 70 13.07 14.06 -25.42
C ALA A 70 13.54 13.99 -26.88
N GLN A 71 13.16 15.01 -27.66
CA GLN A 71 13.68 15.22 -29.02
C GLN A 71 13.48 14.03 -29.98
N ASN A 72 12.39 13.29 -29.81
CA ASN A 72 12.01 12.17 -30.69
C ASN A 72 10.99 12.58 -31.77
N LYS A 73 10.64 13.86 -31.87
CA LYS A 73 9.64 14.40 -32.82
C LYS A 73 8.27 13.71 -32.70
N LEU A 74 7.90 13.29 -31.49
CA LEU A 74 6.63 12.61 -31.24
C LEU A 74 5.46 13.57 -31.45
N LEU A 75 4.55 13.22 -32.37
CA LEU A 75 3.27 13.92 -32.56
C LEU A 75 2.23 13.53 -31.50
N ASN A 76 2.33 12.31 -31.01
CA ASN A 76 1.52 11.73 -29.94
C ASN A 76 2.27 10.53 -29.34
N VAL A 77 1.73 9.94 -28.27
CA VAL A 77 2.39 8.85 -27.54
C VAL A 77 2.08 7.45 -28.10
N SER A 78 1.34 7.32 -29.21
CA SER A 78 0.87 6.02 -29.74
C SER A 78 2.01 5.03 -29.98
N SER A 79 3.09 5.48 -30.61
CA SER A 79 4.29 4.67 -30.93
C SER A 79 5.08 4.24 -29.69
N VAL A 80 4.92 4.94 -28.56
CA VAL A 80 5.64 4.68 -27.31
C VAL A 80 4.73 4.17 -26.18
N THR A 81 3.47 3.85 -26.48
CA THR A 81 2.44 3.51 -25.47
C THR A 81 2.85 2.43 -24.49
N THR A 82 3.61 1.43 -24.95
CA THR A 82 4.08 0.27 -24.19
C THR A 82 4.98 0.64 -23.01
N LEU A 83 5.56 1.85 -22.97
CA LEU A 83 6.32 2.34 -21.82
C LEU A 83 5.51 2.24 -20.52
N SER A 84 4.22 2.59 -20.58
CA SER A 84 3.31 2.55 -19.44
C SER A 84 3.01 1.15 -18.91
N GLN A 85 3.27 0.12 -19.73
CA GLN A 85 3.08 -1.28 -19.37
C GLN A 85 4.35 -1.86 -18.76
N THR A 86 5.51 -1.51 -19.31
CA THR A 86 6.82 -1.99 -18.87
C THR A 86 7.29 -1.32 -17.59
N PHE A 87 7.06 -0.01 -17.45
CA PHE A 87 7.43 0.81 -16.28
C PHE A 87 6.21 1.55 -15.70
N PRO A 88 5.21 0.85 -15.14
CA PRO A 88 3.98 1.46 -14.64
C PRO A 88 4.19 2.38 -13.42
N ALA A 89 5.27 2.17 -12.67
CA ALA A 89 5.64 2.91 -11.46
C ALA A 89 6.75 3.96 -11.70
N LEU A 90 6.90 4.43 -12.95
CA LEU A 90 7.88 5.44 -13.32
C LEU A 90 7.67 6.74 -12.52
N LYS A 91 8.75 7.35 -12.03
CA LYS A 91 8.72 8.57 -11.22
C LYS A 91 9.02 9.83 -12.03
N ASN A 92 9.94 9.74 -12.99
CA ASN A 92 10.37 10.88 -13.79
C ASN A 92 10.23 10.58 -15.28
N LEU A 93 9.50 11.44 -15.99
CA LEU A 93 9.30 11.32 -17.43
C LEU A 93 9.60 12.65 -18.12
N ASP A 94 10.55 12.61 -19.05
CA ASP A 94 10.89 13.76 -19.88
C ASP A 94 10.42 13.50 -21.32
N LEU A 95 9.52 14.37 -21.80
CA LEU A 95 8.97 14.41 -23.15
C LEU A 95 9.29 15.74 -23.84
N SER A 96 10.29 16.48 -23.34
CA SER A 96 10.63 17.80 -23.84
C SER A 96 11.04 17.79 -25.32
N ASN A 97 10.80 18.92 -25.98
CA ASN A 97 11.21 19.16 -27.37
C ASN A 97 10.69 18.09 -28.36
N ASN A 98 9.45 17.64 -28.14
CA ASN A 98 8.69 16.83 -29.10
C ASN A 98 7.68 17.73 -29.86
N GLN A 99 6.69 17.14 -30.51
CA GLN A 99 5.69 17.85 -31.31
C GLN A 99 4.27 17.55 -30.80
N LEU A 100 4.13 17.38 -29.48
CA LEU A 100 2.85 17.08 -28.84
C LEU A 100 1.96 18.32 -28.88
N LYS A 101 0.95 18.29 -29.74
CA LYS A 101 0.15 19.47 -30.07
C LYS A 101 -0.85 19.83 -28.98
N ASP A 102 -1.58 18.84 -28.49
CA ASP A 102 -2.74 19.03 -27.62
C ASP A 102 -2.89 17.87 -26.62
N ILE A 103 -3.88 17.95 -25.73
CA ILE A 103 -4.17 16.88 -24.75
C ILE A 103 -4.44 15.52 -25.42
N GLN A 104 -4.99 15.48 -26.66
CA GLN A 104 -5.25 14.22 -27.36
C GLN A 104 -3.96 13.48 -27.68
N SER A 105 -2.87 14.20 -27.94
CA SER A 105 -1.54 13.61 -28.14
C SER A 105 -1.06 12.73 -26.98
N LEU A 106 -1.55 12.95 -25.75
CA LEU A 106 -1.21 12.19 -24.55
C LEU A 106 -2.30 11.20 -24.09
N LEU A 107 -3.45 11.13 -24.78
CA LEU A 107 -4.65 10.45 -24.27
C LEU A 107 -4.42 8.97 -23.91
N ALA A 108 -3.58 8.26 -24.65
CA ALA A 108 -3.28 6.85 -24.37
C ALA A 108 -2.55 6.62 -23.02
N TRP A 109 -1.96 7.67 -22.45
CA TRP A 109 -1.35 7.67 -21.12
C TRP A 109 -2.19 8.35 -20.04
N ARG A 110 -3.44 8.69 -20.35
CA ARG A 110 -4.41 9.14 -19.36
C ARG A 110 -4.52 8.11 -18.24
N TRP A 111 -4.31 8.56 -17.00
CA TRP A 111 -4.35 7.75 -15.77
C TRP A 111 -3.29 6.64 -15.66
N LYS A 112 -2.23 6.71 -16.48
CA LYS A 112 -1.02 5.89 -16.34
C LYS A 112 -0.01 6.59 -15.44
N PHE A 113 1.09 5.90 -15.12
CA PHE A 113 2.18 6.44 -14.31
C PHE A 113 1.67 7.11 -13.02
N ARG A 114 0.91 6.36 -12.21
CA ARG A 114 0.28 6.90 -10.98
C ARG A 114 1.30 7.37 -9.94
N GLU A 115 2.54 6.90 -10.08
CA GLU A 115 3.69 7.23 -9.25
C GLU A 115 4.53 8.39 -9.81
N LEU A 116 4.11 9.02 -10.92
CA LEU A 116 4.88 10.07 -11.58
C LEU A 116 4.96 11.33 -10.71
N GLU A 117 6.19 11.73 -10.38
CA GLU A 117 6.53 12.89 -9.56
C GLU A 117 7.04 14.07 -10.42
N PHE A 118 7.72 13.77 -11.53
CA PHE A 118 8.26 14.75 -12.47
C PHE A 118 7.80 14.48 -13.90
N LEU A 119 7.29 15.51 -14.57
CA LEU A 119 6.94 15.50 -15.99
C LEU A 119 7.49 16.74 -16.68
N ASP A 120 8.31 16.55 -17.72
CA ASP A 120 8.75 17.64 -18.58
C ASP A 120 8.11 17.56 -19.98
N LEU A 121 7.38 18.60 -20.35
CA LEU A 121 6.76 18.82 -21.65
C LEU A 121 7.22 20.14 -22.28
N THR A 122 8.30 20.72 -21.77
CA THR A 122 8.92 21.95 -22.30
C THR A 122 9.20 21.80 -23.80
N GLY A 123 8.98 22.86 -24.58
CA GLY A 123 9.20 22.83 -26.03
C GLY A 123 8.12 22.09 -26.84
N ASN A 124 7.01 21.65 -26.21
CA ASN A 124 5.84 21.12 -26.90
C ASN A 124 4.69 22.15 -26.93
N PRO A 125 3.91 22.26 -28.03
CA PRO A 125 2.76 23.17 -28.11
C PRO A 125 1.69 22.96 -27.02
N ILE A 126 1.48 21.72 -26.57
CA ILE A 126 0.53 21.34 -25.51
C ILE A 126 0.68 22.19 -24.23
N SER A 127 1.89 22.66 -23.92
CA SER A 127 2.18 23.44 -22.72
C SER A 127 1.52 24.83 -22.73
N SER A 128 1.03 25.29 -23.88
CA SER A 128 0.36 26.59 -24.05
C SER A 128 -1.16 26.52 -23.87
N GLU A 129 -1.75 25.33 -23.69
CA GLU A 129 -3.19 25.19 -23.51
C GLU A 129 -3.66 25.70 -22.14
N ALA A 130 -4.81 26.38 -22.11
CA ALA A 130 -5.34 26.99 -20.89
C ALA A 130 -5.59 25.99 -19.74
N ASN A 131 -6.05 24.78 -20.07
CA ASN A 131 -6.35 23.71 -19.11
C ASN A 131 -5.18 22.72 -18.92
N PHE A 132 -3.99 23.03 -19.46
CA PHE A 132 -2.84 22.13 -19.45
C PHE A 132 -2.47 21.66 -18.04
N LYS A 133 -2.19 22.62 -17.14
CA LYS A 133 -1.78 22.34 -15.75
C LYS A 133 -2.84 21.54 -15.01
N GLU A 134 -4.11 21.95 -15.06
CA GLU A 134 -5.22 21.27 -14.39
C GLU A 134 -5.37 19.82 -14.91
N THR A 135 -5.25 19.64 -16.21
CA THR A 135 -5.36 18.31 -16.84
C THR A 135 -4.22 17.40 -16.42
N MET A 136 -2.96 17.89 -16.41
CA MET A 136 -1.81 17.11 -15.97
C MET A 136 -1.93 16.72 -14.50
N LEU A 137 -2.33 17.65 -13.63
CA LEU A 137 -2.57 17.39 -12.21
C LEU A 137 -3.68 16.36 -11.98
N LYS A 138 -4.74 16.39 -12.80
CA LYS A 138 -5.84 15.41 -12.75
C LYS A 138 -5.41 14.01 -13.19
N TRP A 139 -4.52 13.90 -14.18
CA TRP A 139 -4.09 12.62 -14.73
C TRP A 139 -3.02 11.95 -13.87
N TYR A 140 -2.14 12.75 -13.26
CA TYR A 140 -0.99 12.31 -12.49
C TYR A 140 -1.09 12.84 -11.04
N PRO A 141 -1.69 12.07 -10.12
CA PRO A 141 -1.99 12.54 -8.76
C PRO A 141 -0.74 12.86 -7.92
N ARG A 142 0.40 12.22 -8.21
CA ARG A 142 1.66 12.44 -7.50
C ARG A 142 2.58 13.48 -8.14
N LEU A 143 2.14 14.13 -9.22
CA LEU A 143 2.96 15.08 -9.95
C LEU A 143 3.30 16.29 -9.06
N ARG A 144 4.59 16.49 -8.82
CA ARG A 144 5.18 17.58 -8.01
C ARG A 144 5.81 18.65 -8.89
N THR A 145 6.46 18.24 -9.97
CA THR A 145 7.17 19.14 -10.89
C THR A 145 6.66 18.96 -12.31
N LEU A 146 6.20 20.04 -12.93
CA LEU A 146 5.73 20.10 -14.31
C LEU A 146 6.51 21.20 -15.04
N ASN A 147 7.22 20.85 -16.11
CA ASN A 147 8.06 21.79 -16.89
C ASN A 147 9.03 22.58 -16.00
N ASN A 148 9.71 21.88 -15.08
CA ASN A 148 10.62 22.46 -14.08
C ASN A 148 9.97 23.43 -13.07
N ILE A 149 8.64 23.54 -13.04
CA ILE A 149 7.88 24.33 -12.07
C ILE A 149 7.26 23.40 -11.03
N THR A 150 7.43 23.72 -9.75
CA THR A 150 6.73 23.00 -8.67
C THR A 150 5.23 23.32 -8.72
N VAL A 151 4.41 22.28 -8.86
CA VAL A 151 2.95 22.36 -9.01
C VAL A 151 2.19 21.74 -7.84
N ARG A 152 2.84 20.95 -6.98
CA ARG A 152 2.32 20.46 -5.70
C ARG A 152 3.41 20.32 -4.64
N THR A 153 3.06 20.55 -3.38
CA THR A 153 3.93 20.19 -2.25
C THR A 153 3.74 18.74 -1.81
N ALA A 154 4.63 18.24 -0.94
CA ALA A 154 4.48 16.90 -0.38
C ALA A 154 3.24 16.80 0.53
N GLU A 155 2.94 17.88 1.25
CA GLU A 155 1.79 18.01 2.15
C GLU A 155 0.48 17.99 1.37
N GLU A 156 0.39 18.72 0.26
CA GLU A 156 -0.81 18.72 -0.60
C GLU A 156 -1.11 17.33 -1.18
N ILE A 157 -0.07 16.58 -1.56
CA ILE A 157 -0.20 15.19 -2.04
C ILE A 157 -0.64 14.27 -0.89
N ALA A 158 -0.10 14.47 0.32
CA ALA A 158 -0.46 13.69 1.49
C ALA A 158 -1.93 13.93 1.91
N VAL A 159 -2.41 15.18 1.83
CA VAL A 159 -3.81 15.52 2.12
C VAL A 159 -4.76 14.90 1.10
N GLN A 160 -4.40 14.87 -0.19
CA GLN A 160 -5.21 14.20 -1.22
C GLN A 160 -5.36 12.68 -1.01
N ARG A 161 -4.48 12.06 -0.21
CA ARG A 161 -4.61 10.63 0.13
C ARG A 161 -5.50 10.34 1.33
N LYS A 162 -5.81 11.33 2.17
CA LYS A 162 -6.57 11.07 3.38
C LYS A 162 -8.02 10.80 3.03
N ASN A 163 -8.48 9.59 3.34
CA ASN A 163 -9.90 9.31 3.32
C ASN A 163 -10.57 10.15 4.42
N PRO A 164 -11.78 10.71 4.19
CA PRO A 164 -12.49 11.45 5.23
C PRO A 164 -12.71 10.63 6.52
N ILE A 165 -12.78 9.31 6.37
CA ILE A 165 -12.78 8.34 7.48
C ILE A 165 -11.54 7.47 7.32
N PRO A 166 -10.57 7.53 8.25
CA PRO A 166 -9.34 6.75 8.17
C PRO A 166 -9.60 5.26 8.37
N ILE A 167 -8.79 4.41 7.72
CA ILE A 167 -8.80 2.96 7.96
C ILE A 167 -8.17 2.70 9.33
N GLN A 168 -8.96 2.08 10.24
CA GLN A 168 -8.57 1.76 11.61
C GLN A 168 -8.12 0.30 11.75
N PRO A 169 -7.35 -0.04 12.80
CA PRO A 169 -7.13 -1.42 13.20
C PRO A 169 -8.43 -2.17 13.49
N ALA A 170 -8.37 -3.50 13.42
CA ALA A 170 -9.51 -4.37 13.71
C ALA A 170 -10.08 -4.11 15.12
N SER A 171 -11.40 -4.02 15.24
CA SER A 171 -12.08 -3.96 16.54
C SER A 171 -12.48 -5.36 16.98
N PHE A 172 -11.83 -5.88 18.03
CA PHE A 172 -12.07 -7.23 18.52
C PHE A 172 -12.48 -7.21 19.99
N GLN A 173 -13.78 -7.22 20.24
CA GLN A 173 -14.40 -7.19 21.57
C GLN A 173 -14.81 -8.61 21.98
N ASP A 174 -13.93 -9.29 22.70
CA ASP A 174 -14.10 -10.70 23.09
C ASP A 174 -13.51 -10.95 24.49
N GLU A 175 -14.24 -10.52 25.52
CA GLU A 175 -13.77 -10.58 26.91
C GLU A 175 -13.45 -12.00 27.39
N SER A 176 -14.10 -13.01 26.81
CA SER A 176 -13.99 -14.42 27.20
C SER A 176 -13.19 -15.29 26.23
N GLN A 177 -12.50 -14.68 25.25
CA GLN A 177 -11.75 -15.38 24.19
C GLN A 177 -12.60 -16.41 23.40
N ILE A 178 -13.92 -16.23 23.36
CA ILE A 178 -14.83 -17.15 22.67
C ILE A 178 -14.68 -16.98 21.16
N GLY A 179 -14.68 -15.73 20.69
CA GLY A 179 -14.51 -15.39 19.28
C GLY A 179 -13.13 -15.78 18.76
N GLU A 180 -12.06 -15.53 19.53
CA GLU A 180 -10.69 -15.85 19.13
C GLU A 180 -10.52 -17.36 18.93
N ASN A 181 -10.93 -18.14 19.93
CA ASN A 181 -10.85 -19.60 19.88
C ASN A 181 -11.74 -20.18 18.76
N PHE A 182 -12.92 -19.61 18.57
CA PHE A 182 -13.81 -19.99 17.47
C PHE A 182 -13.14 -19.77 16.11
N VAL A 183 -12.60 -18.59 15.82
CA VAL A 183 -12.00 -18.29 14.51
C VAL A 183 -10.81 -19.22 14.20
N LYS A 184 -9.91 -19.43 15.17
CA LYS A 184 -8.75 -20.31 15.00
C LYS A 184 -9.16 -21.76 14.69
N ALA A 185 -10.12 -22.29 15.45
CA ALA A 185 -10.62 -23.65 15.27
C ALA A 185 -11.42 -23.78 13.97
N PHE A 186 -12.24 -22.78 13.64
CA PHE A 186 -13.15 -22.81 12.50
C PHE A 186 -12.42 -22.93 11.18
N PHE A 187 -11.48 -22.04 10.86
CA PHE A 187 -10.83 -22.09 9.53
C PHE A 187 -9.94 -23.32 9.37
N THR A 188 -9.24 -23.72 10.43
CA THR A 188 -8.46 -24.97 10.47
C THR A 188 -9.35 -26.18 10.25
N GLY A 189 -10.50 -26.27 10.93
CA GLY A 189 -11.46 -27.35 10.73
C GLY A 189 -12.08 -27.32 9.33
N PHE A 190 -12.33 -26.14 8.76
CA PHE A 190 -13.04 -25.99 7.48
C PHE A 190 -12.19 -26.47 6.30
N ASP A 191 -10.87 -26.37 6.42
CA ASP A 191 -9.92 -26.86 5.43
C ASP A 191 -9.67 -28.36 5.58
N ASN A 192 -9.63 -28.88 6.81
CA ASN A 192 -9.37 -30.28 7.11
C ASN A 192 -10.64 -31.15 7.01
N ASP A 193 -11.57 -30.99 7.96
CA ASP A 193 -12.81 -31.77 8.06
C ASP A 193 -14.03 -30.88 8.33
N ARG A 194 -14.73 -30.56 7.24
CA ARG A 194 -15.98 -29.79 7.26
C ARG A 194 -17.12 -30.51 7.98
N ASN A 195 -17.14 -31.85 7.98
CA ASN A 195 -18.22 -32.61 8.59
C ASN A 195 -18.10 -32.57 10.12
N ASP A 196 -16.88 -32.70 10.64
CA ASP A 196 -16.61 -32.57 12.07
C ASP A 196 -17.04 -31.18 12.60
N LEU A 197 -16.69 -30.11 11.88
CA LEU A 197 -17.17 -28.76 12.20
C LEU A 197 -18.69 -28.66 12.23
N VAL A 198 -19.38 -29.19 11.20
CA VAL A 198 -20.84 -29.14 11.17
C VAL A 198 -21.44 -29.84 12.39
N ASN A 199 -20.90 -30.99 12.78
CA ASN A 199 -21.36 -31.73 13.95
C ASN A 199 -21.07 -31.00 15.26
N GLY A 200 -19.95 -30.28 15.32
CA GLY A 200 -19.50 -29.60 16.53
C GLY A 200 -20.24 -28.31 16.85
N ILE A 201 -20.62 -27.50 15.86
CA ILE A 201 -21.06 -26.11 16.10
C ILE A 201 -22.33 -25.68 15.33
N TYR A 202 -22.93 -26.54 14.50
CA TYR A 202 -24.19 -26.27 13.80
C TYR A 202 -25.30 -27.20 14.28
N ASP A 203 -26.51 -26.68 14.44
CA ASP A 203 -27.69 -27.46 14.82
C ASP A 203 -28.81 -27.40 13.74
N GLY A 204 -29.95 -28.02 14.03
CA GLY A 204 -31.10 -28.07 13.14
C GLY A 204 -31.74 -26.71 12.79
N LYS A 205 -31.38 -25.63 13.50
CA LYS A 205 -31.88 -24.28 13.31
C LYS A 205 -30.80 -23.33 12.77
N SER A 206 -29.53 -23.72 12.76
CA SER A 206 -28.45 -22.95 12.15
C SER A 206 -28.70 -22.70 10.67
N THR A 207 -28.26 -21.56 10.16
CA THR A 207 -28.45 -21.17 8.76
C THR A 207 -27.13 -20.80 8.10
N PHE A 208 -26.97 -21.24 6.85
CA PHE A 208 -25.85 -20.88 5.98
C PHE A 208 -26.36 -20.30 4.67
N SER A 209 -25.69 -19.27 4.17
CA SER A 209 -25.84 -18.88 2.76
C SER A 209 -24.54 -18.35 2.19
N LEU A 210 -24.38 -18.55 0.88
CA LEU A 210 -23.20 -18.15 0.12
C LEU A 210 -23.63 -17.12 -0.93
N SER A 211 -22.86 -16.05 -1.11
CA SER A 211 -22.99 -15.10 -2.22
C SER A 211 -21.68 -15.04 -3.00
N VAL A 212 -21.77 -14.85 -4.31
CA VAL A 212 -20.60 -14.71 -5.20
C VAL A 212 -20.65 -13.33 -5.86
N SER A 213 -19.53 -12.62 -5.81
CA SER A 213 -19.27 -11.36 -6.51
C SER A 213 -18.03 -11.51 -7.38
N PHE A 214 -18.21 -11.65 -8.69
CA PHE A 214 -17.11 -11.81 -9.64
C PHE A 214 -16.55 -10.47 -10.16
N MET A 215 -16.97 -9.33 -9.60
CA MET A 215 -16.41 -8.03 -9.98
C MET A 215 -14.96 -7.93 -9.49
N ALA A 216 -14.01 -7.92 -10.41
CA ALA A 216 -12.61 -7.67 -10.08
C ALA A 216 -12.43 -6.20 -9.65
N PRO A 217 -11.59 -5.90 -8.64
CA PRO A 217 -11.18 -4.53 -8.34
C PRO A 217 -10.63 -3.83 -9.60
N ARG A 218 -10.98 -2.55 -9.79
CA ARG A 218 -10.49 -1.78 -10.94
C ARG A 218 -8.97 -1.71 -10.90
N GLY A 219 -8.29 -2.25 -11.92
CA GLY A 219 -6.84 -2.17 -12.05
C GLY A 219 -6.09 -3.50 -11.83
N VAL A 220 -6.70 -4.47 -11.15
CA VAL A 220 -6.18 -5.83 -11.10
C VAL A 220 -6.64 -6.54 -12.38
N ARG A 221 -5.72 -6.73 -13.35
CA ARG A 221 -5.97 -7.66 -14.46
C ARG A 221 -6.06 -9.06 -13.84
N ALA A 222 -7.26 -9.49 -13.50
CA ALA A 222 -7.51 -10.87 -13.09
C ALA A 222 -7.20 -11.76 -14.30
N ASN A 223 -5.99 -12.32 -14.37
CA ASN A 223 -5.61 -13.30 -15.39
C ASN A 223 -6.35 -14.64 -15.21
N ASN A 224 -7.24 -14.77 -14.23
CA ASN A 224 -8.00 -15.99 -13.94
C ASN A 224 -9.46 -15.64 -13.54
N VAL A 225 -10.29 -15.23 -14.51
CA VAL A 225 -11.74 -14.98 -14.28
C VAL A 225 -12.58 -16.27 -14.39
N SER A 226 -11.98 -17.39 -14.79
CA SER A 226 -12.66 -18.67 -14.98
C SER A 226 -12.54 -19.56 -13.74
N GLY A 227 -13.67 -19.95 -13.13
CA GLY A 227 -13.70 -20.94 -12.03
C GLY A 227 -14.87 -20.85 -11.03
N TRP A 228 -15.92 -20.06 -11.27
CA TRP A 228 -16.99 -19.85 -10.28
C TRP A 228 -18.13 -20.88 -10.34
N ASP A 229 -18.10 -21.83 -11.29
CA ASP A 229 -19.20 -22.76 -11.59
C ASP A 229 -19.65 -23.57 -10.37
N SER A 230 -18.70 -24.02 -9.56
CA SER A 230 -18.94 -24.76 -8.31
C SER A 230 -19.71 -23.96 -7.26
N TYR A 231 -19.68 -22.63 -7.34
CA TYR A 231 -20.32 -21.70 -6.42
C TYR A 231 -21.60 -21.07 -6.97
N ILE A 232 -21.64 -20.74 -8.27
CA ILE A 232 -22.73 -19.97 -8.89
C ILE A 232 -24.10 -20.61 -8.67
N LYS A 233 -24.20 -21.94 -8.78
CA LYS A 233 -25.47 -22.66 -8.59
C LYS A 233 -26.02 -22.55 -7.16
N LYS A 234 -25.16 -22.27 -6.17
CA LYS A 234 -25.48 -22.14 -4.75
C LYS A 234 -25.53 -20.66 -4.29
N SER A 235 -25.07 -19.74 -5.13
CA SER A 235 -25.00 -18.31 -4.81
C SER A 235 -26.38 -17.68 -4.60
N ARG A 236 -26.57 -17.03 -3.45
CA ARG A 236 -27.73 -16.25 -3.03
C ARG A 236 -27.44 -14.75 -3.09
N ASN A 237 -26.83 -14.29 -4.17
CA ASN A 237 -26.69 -12.86 -4.44
C ASN A 237 -28.03 -12.28 -4.89
N LEU A 238 -28.76 -11.60 -4.00
CA LEU A 238 -30.12 -11.12 -4.26
C LEU A 238 -30.21 -10.05 -5.37
N LEU A 239 -29.10 -9.37 -5.70
CA LEU A 239 -29.03 -8.45 -6.83
C LEU A 239 -28.93 -9.16 -8.19
N ARG A 240 -28.60 -10.46 -8.19
CA ARG A 240 -28.39 -11.27 -9.39
C ARG A 240 -29.42 -12.39 -9.55
N VAL A 241 -29.80 -13.01 -8.44
CA VAL A 241 -30.80 -14.07 -8.40
C VAL A 241 -32.16 -13.41 -8.24
N ASN A 242 -32.92 -13.28 -9.31
CA ASN A 242 -34.25 -12.64 -9.27
C ASN A 242 -35.39 -13.63 -9.06
N TYR A 243 -35.15 -14.93 -9.26
CA TYR A 243 -36.16 -15.97 -9.11
C TYR A 243 -36.39 -16.31 -7.63
N PHE A 244 -37.60 -16.05 -7.11
CA PHE A 244 -37.91 -16.18 -5.70
C PHE A 244 -37.70 -17.60 -5.13
N PRO A 245 -38.18 -18.69 -5.77
CA PRO A 245 -37.92 -20.04 -5.26
C PRO A 245 -36.43 -20.36 -5.13
N ALA A 246 -35.58 -19.85 -6.03
CA ALA A 246 -34.13 -20.02 -5.91
C ALA A 246 -33.54 -19.21 -4.74
N ARG A 247 -34.07 -18.01 -4.42
CA ARG A 247 -33.64 -17.22 -3.25
C ARG A 247 -33.92 -17.94 -1.93
N VAL A 248 -35.07 -18.62 -1.84
CA VAL A 248 -35.48 -19.40 -0.67
C VAL A 248 -34.66 -20.70 -0.59
N ALA A 249 -34.53 -21.43 -1.71
CA ALA A 249 -33.81 -22.71 -1.74
C ALA A 249 -32.30 -22.59 -1.45
N ARG A 250 -31.70 -21.40 -1.67
CA ARG A 250 -30.26 -21.13 -1.43
C ARG A 250 -29.98 -20.56 -0.03
N THR A 251 -30.94 -20.66 0.88
CA THR A 251 -30.72 -20.56 2.32
C THR A 251 -30.72 -21.97 2.89
N PHE A 252 -29.56 -22.45 3.32
CA PHE A 252 -29.37 -23.80 3.83
C PHE A 252 -29.61 -23.79 5.33
N VAL A 253 -30.63 -24.51 5.80
CA VAL A 253 -31.04 -24.53 7.21
C VAL A 253 -30.84 -25.94 7.76
N GLY A 254 -30.20 -26.02 8.92
CA GLY A 254 -29.90 -27.27 9.62
C GLY A 254 -28.60 -27.92 9.18
N SER A 255 -27.96 -28.62 10.11
CA SER A 255 -26.65 -29.26 9.95
C SER A 255 -26.54 -30.11 8.67
N GLU A 256 -27.57 -30.91 8.33
CA GLU A 256 -27.55 -31.77 7.15
C GLU A 256 -27.45 -30.99 5.83
N LYS A 257 -28.29 -29.96 5.64
CA LYS A 257 -28.25 -29.13 4.41
C LYS A 257 -26.97 -28.33 4.32
N ILE A 258 -26.43 -27.87 5.46
CA ILE A 258 -25.15 -27.18 5.54
C ILE A 258 -24.02 -28.13 5.14
N ARG A 259 -24.04 -29.37 5.63
CA ARG A 259 -23.07 -30.42 5.28
C ARG A 259 -23.09 -30.72 3.79
N GLU A 260 -24.28 -30.94 3.21
CA GLU A 260 -24.44 -31.20 1.78
C GLU A 260 -23.84 -30.09 0.91
N VAL A 261 -24.19 -28.83 1.20
CA VAL A 261 -23.66 -27.72 0.42
C VAL A 261 -22.15 -27.58 0.62
N TRP A 262 -21.62 -27.67 1.85
CA TRP A 262 -20.19 -27.58 2.12
C TRP A 262 -19.36 -28.68 1.43
N ASN A 263 -19.86 -29.91 1.38
CA ASN A 263 -19.20 -31.03 0.70
C ASN A 263 -19.22 -30.89 -0.82
N SER A 264 -20.16 -30.11 -1.36
CA SER A 264 -20.21 -29.78 -2.78
C SER A 264 -19.34 -28.59 -3.19
N LEU A 265 -18.70 -27.89 -2.25
CA LEU A 265 -17.78 -26.78 -2.53
C LEU A 265 -16.34 -27.28 -2.64
N PRO A 266 -15.49 -26.65 -3.48
CA PRO A 266 -14.07 -26.96 -3.56
C PRO A 266 -13.39 -26.99 -2.19
N LYS A 267 -12.36 -27.84 -2.04
CA LYS A 267 -11.51 -27.83 -0.86
C LYS A 267 -10.71 -26.53 -0.83
N THR A 268 -10.42 -26.05 0.37
CA THR A 268 -9.79 -24.74 0.61
C THR A 268 -8.57 -24.88 1.50
N ARG A 269 -7.70 -23.87 1.46
CA ARG A 269 -6.63 -23.65 2.42
C ARG A 269 -6.52 -22.16 2.70
N HIS A 270 -6.77 -21.79 3.95
CA HIS A 270 -6.62 -20.44 4.45
C HIS A 270 -5.19 -20.25 5.00
N PRO A 271 -4.62 -19.03 4.93
CA PRO A 271 -3.36 -18.73 5.60
C PRO A 271 -3.49 -18.97 7.11
N ASP A 272 -2.46 -19.48 7.77
CA ASP A 272 -2.49 -19.57 9.23
C ASP A 272 -2.64 -18.17 9.84
N VAL A 273 -3.64 -17.97 10.70
CA VAL A 273 -4.01 -16.66 11.26
C VAL A 273 -2.89 -16.06 12.11
N LEU A 274 -2.13 -16.88 12.82
CA LEU A 274 -1.04 -16.42 13.69
C LEU A 274 0.25 -16.15 12.90
N ALA A 275 0.55 -16.97 11.90
CA ALA A 275 1.73 -16.81 11.06
C ALA A 275 1.55 -15.71 10.00
N ASN A 276 0.32 -15.40 9.59
CA ASN A 276 0.03 -14.44 8.52
C ASN A 276 -1.06 -13.42 8.89
N PRO A 277 -0.98 -12.72 10.03
CA PRO A 277 -2.05 -11.82 10.50
C PRO A 277 -2.38 -10.70 9.49
N GLN A 278 -1.42 -10.26 8.68
CA GLN A 278 -1.62 -9.25 7.62
C GLN A 278 -2.58 -9.66 6.50
N ASP A 279 -2.90 -10.96 6.40
CA ASP A 279 -3.83 -11.50 5.41
C ASP A 279 -5.28 -11.55 5.91
N TRP A 280 -5.52 -11.13 7.14
CA TRP A 280 -6.80 -11.20 7.83
C TRP A 280 -7.21 -9.82 8.38
N LEU A 281 -8.50 -9.51 8.25
CA LEU A 281 -9.17 -8.51 9.09
C LEU A 281 -10.30 -9.24 9.80
N ILE A 282 -10.22 -9.34 11.11
CA ILE A 282 -11.20 -10.06 11.94
C ILE A 282 -11.76 -9.08 12.96
N GLU A 283 -13.06 -8.84 12.88
CA GLU A 283 -13.79 -7.99 13.80
C GLU A 283 -14.77 -8.84 14.61
N CYS A 284 -14.91 -8.52 15.90
CA CYS A 284 -15.79 -9.25 16.81
C CYS A 284 -16.49 -8.25 17.73
N HIS A 285 -17.82 -8.36 17.82
CA HIS A 285 -18.63 -7.49 18.67
C HIS A 285 -19.69 -8.30 19.43
N PRO A 286 -19.92 -8.01 20.72
CA PRO A 286 -21.04 -8.58 21.44
C PRO A 286 -22.36 -8.07 20.86
N ILE A 287 -23.34 -8.96 20.73
CA ILE A 287 -24.69 -8.65 20.29
C ILE A 287 -25.71 -9.20 21.29
N PRO A 288 -26.77 -8.44 21.62
CA PRO A 288 -27.85 -8.92 22.47
C PRO A 288 -28.95 -9.62 21.66
N GLY A 289 -29.88 -10.26 22.36
CA GLY A 289 -31.18 -10.64 21.80
C GLY A 289 -31.17 -11.87 20.88
N LEU A 290 -30.15 -12.73 20.99
CA LEU A 290 -30.19 -14.03 20.31
C LEU A 290 -31.25 -14.93 20.98
N PRO A 291 -31.93 -15.80 20.21
CA PRO A 291 -32.87 -16.75 20.80
C PRO A 291 -32.18 -17.70 21.78
N ASP A 292 -32.71 -17.77 23.01
CA ASP A 292 -32.22 -18.71 24.02
C ASP A 292 -32.59 -20.15 23.65
N PRO A 293 -31.63 -21.06 23.45
CA PRO A 293 -31.92 -22.46 23.15
C PRO A 293 -32.69 -23.18 24.26
N THR A 294 -32.57 -22.72 25.51
CA THR A 294 -33.27 -23.30 26.67
C THR A 294 -34.67 -22.72 26.88
N ASN A 295 -35.03 -21.66 26.14
CA ASN A 295 -36.25 -20.86 26.31
C ASN A 295 -36.45 -20.33 27.75
N GLN A 296 -35.37 -20.13 28.52
CA GLN A 296 -35.44 -19.58 29.87
C GLN A 296 -35.47 -18.05 29.85
N SER A 297 -34.80 -17.43 28.88
CA SER A 297 -34.80 -15.98 28.69
C SER A 297 -35.77 -15.55 27.59
N ALA A 298 -36.82 -14.81 27.98
CA ALA A 298 -37.79 -14.24 27.03
C ALA A 298 -37.21 -13.07 26.21
N THR A 299 -36.19 -12.38 26.72
CA THR A 299 -35.51 -11.25 26.04
C THR A 299 -34.33 -11.71 25.17
N GLY A 300 -34.03 -13.01 25.18
CA GLY A 300 -32.89 -13.60 24.49
C GLY A 300 -31.60 -13.59 25.32
N VAL A 301 -30.52 -14.01 24.69
CA VAL A 301 -29.18 -14.16 25.28
C VAL A 301 -28.16 -13.39 24.46
N GLY A 302 -27.01 -13.09 25.09
CA GLY A 302 -25.88 -12.49 24.41
C GLY A 302 -25.23 -13.46 23.41
N GLY A 303 -24.57 -12.90 22.41
CA GLY A 303 -23.74 -13.62 21.46
C GLY A 303 -22.66 -12.73 20.88
N LEU A 304 -21.99 -13.22 19.83
CA LEU A 304 -20.93 -12.51 19.13
C LEU A 304 -21.29 -12.40 17.64
N LEU A 305 -21.14 -11.20 17.08
CA LEU A 305 -21.06 -10.97 15.65
C LEU A 305 -19.59 -10.94 15.25
N ILE A 306 -19.17 -11.91 14.45
CA ILE A 306 -17.79 -12.01 13.97
C ILE A 306 -17.78 -11.77 12.47
N THR A 307 -17.02 -10.79 12.00
CA THR A 307 -16.80 -10.53 10.58
C THR A 307 -15.36 -10.79 10.22
N VAL A 308 -15.13 -11.59 9.18
CA VAL A 308 -13.82 -12.05 8.75
C VAL A 308 -13.62 -11.69 7.30
N HIS A 309 -12.63 -10.86 7.01
CA HIS A 309 -12.15 -10.60 5.67
C HIS A 309 -10.81 -11.29 5.47
N GLY A 310 -10.64 -11.95 4.33
CA GLY A 310 -9.38 -12.64 4.06
C GLY A 310 -9.26 -13.22 2.67
N LYS A 311 -8.33 -14.17 2.53
CA LYS A 311 -8.08 -14.92 1.30
C LYS A 311 -7.97 -16.42 1.58
N PHE A 312 -8.17 -17.22 0.54
CA PHE A 312 -7.87 -18.64 0.56
C PHE A 312 -7.44 -19.13 -0.81
N GLU A 313 -6.75 -20.26 -0.82
CA GLU A 313 -6.51 -21.06 -2.01
C GLU A 313 -7.56 -22.14 -2.11
N GLU A 314 -8.11 -22.35 -3.30
CA GLU A 314 -8.97 -23.52 -3.57
C GLU A 314 -8.27 -24.57 -4.43
N PHE A 315 -8.70 -25.81 -4.21
CA PHE A 315 -8.22 -26.99 -4.92
C PHE A 315 -9.40 -27.64 -5.65
N GLU A 316 -9.32 -27.67 -6.97
CA GLU A 316 -10.28 -28.39 -7.79
C GLU A 316 -9.76 -29.79 -8.07
N VAL A 317 -10.47 -30.81 -7.60
CA VAL A 317 -10.04 -32.23 -7.66
C VAL A 317 -9.86 -32.71 -9.11
N THR A 318 -10.58 -32.12 -10.06
CA THR A 318 -10.62 -32.56 -11.46
C THR A 318 -9.55 -31.96 -12.35
N THR A 319 -8.86 -30.90 -11.91
CA THR A 319 -8.00 -30.08 -12.78
C THR A 319 -6.58 -30.09 -12.22
N ARG A 320 -5.65 -30.78 -12.91
CA ARG A 320 -4.23 -30.94 -12.52
C ARG A 320 -3.65 -29.65 -11.88
N ASN A 321 -3.49 -29.66 -10.56
CA ASN A 321 -2.65 -28.77 -9.74
C ASN A 321 -2.78 -27.25 -9.93
N LYS A 322 -3.87 -26.72 -10.48
CA LYS A 322 -4.06 -25.26 -10.57
C LYS A 322 -4.81 -24.77 -9.33
N THR A 323 -4.08 -24.20 -8.37
CA THR A 323 -4.67 -23.47 -7.26
C THR A 323 -5.22 -22.14 -7.76
N GLN A 324 -6.41 -21.76 -7.26
CA GLN A 324 -6.95 -20.42 -7.50
C GLN A 324 -6.99 -19.67 -6.17
N MET A 325 -6.45 -18.45 -6.17
CA MET A 325 -6.56 -17.56 -5.02
C MET A 325 -7.91 -16.82 -5.09
N ARG A 326 -8.66 -16.83 -4.00
CA ARG A 326 -9.91 -16.07 -3.85
C ARG A 326 -9.83 -15.18 -2.62
N SER A 327 -10.61 -14.11 -2.62
CA SER A 327 -10.88 -13.33 -1.42
C SER A 327 -12.29 -13.65 -0.92
N PHE A 328 -12.50 -13.51 0.38
CA PHE A 328 -13.80 -13.74 1.01
C PHE A 328 -14.08 -12.74 2.11
N ASP A 329 -15.37 -12.59 2.39
CA ASP A 329 -15.89 -11.90 3.56
C ASP A 329 -16.90 -12.87 4.20
N ARG A 330 -16.68 -13.29 5.44
CA ARG A 330 -17.53 -14.26 6.15
C ARG A 330 -18.00 -13.68 7.47
N THR A 331 -19.31 -13.75 7.70
CA THR A 331 -19.93 -13.23 8.91
C THR A 331 -20.59 -14.37 9.68
N PHE A 332 -20.26 -14.48 10.95
CA PHE A 332 -20.86 -15.42 11.89
C PHE A 332 -21.66 -14.69 12.95
N ILE A 333 -22.83 -15.23 13.26
CA ILE A 333 -23.57 -14.91 14.47
C ILE A 333 -23.43 -16.13 15.38
N LEU A 334 -22.65 -15.98 16.45
CA LEU A 334 -22.33 -17.01 17.42
C LEU A 334 -23.14 -16.76 18.70
N GLY A 335 -23.66 -17.81 19.32
CA GLY A 335 -24.30 -17.71 20.63
C GLY A 335 -24.26 -19.04 21.37
N PRO A 336 -24.87 -19.11 22.56
CA PRO A 336 -24.90 -20.34 23.34
C PRO A 336 -25.73 -21.43 22.63
N GLY A 337 -25.33 -22.68 22.81
CA GLY A 337 -26.02 -23.84 22.27
C GLY A 337 -25.45 -25.17 22.75
N GLY A 338 -25.98 -26.27 22.21
CA GLY A 338 -25.57 -27.63 22.58
C GLY A 338 -24.30 -28.15 21.89
N GLY A 339 -23.56 -27.29 21.17
CA GLY A 339 -22.34 -27.68 20.48
C GLY A 339 -21.11 -27.73 21.39
N VAL A 340 -19.96 -27.95 20.77
CA VAL A 340 -18.65 -27.95 21.42
C VAL A 340 -18.44 -26.62 22.16
N SER A 341 -17.93 -26.70 23.39
CA SER A 341 -17.75 -25.54 24.28
C SER A 341 -19.03 -24.76 24.61
N GLY A 342 -20.21 -25.37 24.42
CA GLY A 342 -21.50 -24.71 24.67
C GLY A 342 -21.88 -23.67 23.61
N LEU A 343 -21.27 -23.75 22.42
CA LEU A 343 -21.44 -22.77 21.35
C LEU A 343 -22.35 -23.29 20.23
N ARG A 344 -22.93 -22.34 19.49
CA ARG A 344 -23.70 -22.59 18.28
C ARG A 344 -23.57 -21.42 17.30
N VAL A 345 -23.34 -21.75 16.03
CA VAL A 345 -23.45 -20.79 14.92
C VAL A 345 -24.91 -20.64 14.53
N PHE A 346 -25.51 -19.47 14.76
CA PHE A 346 -26.89 -19.15 14.36
C PHE A 346 -26.98 -18.83 12.86
N ASN A 347 -26.10 -17.95 12.39
CA ASN A 347 -26.00 -17.56 10.99
C ASN A 347 -24.55 -17.60 10.54
N ASP A 348 -24.32 -18.17 9.36
CA ASP A 348 -23.06 -18.16 8.64
C ASP A 348 -23.30 -17.61 7.22
N LEU A 349 -22.72 -16.45 6.94
CA LEU A 349 -22.87 -15.75 5.69
C LEU A 349 -21.52 -15.67 5.01
N LEU A 350 -21.35 -16.37 3.90
CA LEU A 350 -20.11 -16.35 3.11
C LEU A 350 -20.29 -15.51 1.84
N CYS A 351 -19.47 -14.48 1.67
CA CYS A 351 -19.33 -13.74 0.42
C CYS A 351 -17.99 -14.11 -0.22
N LEU A 352 -18.02 -14.59 -1.45
CA LEU A 352 -16.82 -14.90 -2.23
C LEU A 352 -16.61 -13.86 -3.33
N ARG A 353 -15.35 -13.47 -3.52
CA ARG A 353 -14.98 -12.49 -4.54
C ARG A 353 -13.62 -12.80 -5.18
N THR A 354 -13.41 -12.19 -6.34
CA THR A 354 -12.11 -12.24 -7.03
C THR A 354 -11.02 -11.74 -6.08
N PHE A 355 -9.86 -12.41 -6.07
CA PHE A 355 -8.73 -12.00 -5.24
C PHE A 355 -8.37 -10.53 -5.50
N GLY A 356 -8.30 -9.75 -4.42
CA GLY A 356 -8.11 -8.31 -4.49
C GLY A 356 -7.01 -7.77 -3.57
N GLY A 357 -6.19 -8.65 -2.97
CA GLY A 357 -5.22 -8.27 -1.94
C GLY A 357 -5.85 -7.94 -0.58
N SER A 358 -5.02 -7.44 0.33
CA SER A 358 -5.37 -7.03 1.70
C SER A 358 -5.18 -5.53 1.95
N GLU A 359 -4.76 -4.76 0.94
CA GLU A 359 -4.38 -3.35 1.10
C GLU A 359 -5.55 -2.47 1.57
N ALA A 360 -6.79 -2.90 1.30
CA ALA A 360 -8.01 -2.16 1.65
C ALA A 360 -8.28 -2.08 3.15
N PHE A 361 -7.65 -2.93 3.97
CA PHE A 361 -7.84 -2.96 5.42
C PHE A 361 -6.53 -2.80 6.21
N VAL A 362 -5.44 -2.39 5.56
CA VAL A 362 -4.21 -2.01 6.26
C VAL A 362 -4.43 -0.66 6.95
N PRO A 363 -4.30 -0.57 8.29
CA PRO A 363 -4.47 0.69 9.01
C PRO A 363 -3.59 1.80 8.45
N GLU A 364 -4.09 3.04 8.39
CA GLU A 364 -3.31 4.16 7.83
C GLU A 364 -1.98 4.40 8.59
N THR A 365 -1.92 4.02 9.87
CA THR A 365 -0.70 4.08 10.71
C THR A 365 0.38 3.10 10.28
N GLU A 366 0.02 2.01 9.60
CA GLU A 366 0.93 0.95 9.15
C GLU A 366 1.28 1.07 7.66
N GLN A 367 0.63 1.98 6.94
CA GLN A 367 0.96 2.22 5.54
C GLN A 367 2.34 2.90 5.43
N PRO A 368 3.24 2.41 4.55
CA PRO A 368 4.56 3.01 4.40
C PRO A 368 4.45 4.48 3.99
N SER A 369 4.98 5.36 4.82
CA SER A 369 5.20 6.76 4.47
C SER A 369 6.14 6.81 3.27
N THR A 370 5.63 7.14 2.08
CA THR A 370 6.44 7.37 0.88
C THR A 370 7.15 8.72 0.98
N ASN A 371 7.94 8.93 2.03
CA ASN A 371 8.85 10.06 2.17
C ASN A 371 10.26 9.58 1.80
N SER A 372 10.47 9.30 0.52
CA SER A 372 11.84 9.29 -0.01
C SER A 372 12.19 10.73 -0.34
N ALA A 373 12.90 11.40 0.56
CA ALA A 373 13.64 12.61 0.21
C ALA A 373 14.66 12.22 -0.86
N ILE A 374 14.45 12.69 -2.10
CA ILE A 374 15.47 12.59 -3.15
C ILE A 374 16.53 13.67 -2.84
N PRO A 375 17.83 13.33 -2.80
CA PRO A 375 18.88 14.34 -2.69
C PRO A 375 18.83 15.29 -3.88
N LEU A 376 18.95 16.59 -3.63
CA LEU A 376 19.06 17.63 -4.65
C LEU A 376 20.10 17.22 -5.71
N HIS A 377 19.68 16.99 -6.96
CA HIS A 377 20.62 16.83 -8.07
C HIS A 377 21.30 18.18 -8.34
N THR A 378 22.61 18.22 -8.12
CA THR A 378 23.49 19.30 -8.58
C THR A 378 23.48 19.34 -10.11
N GLN A 379 23.02 20.45 -10.67
CA GLN A 379 23.20 20.77 -12.08
C GLN A 379 24.69 20.98 -12.36
N THR A 380 25.22 20.24 -13.34
CA THR A 380 26.53 20.50 -13.95
C THR A 380 26.44 21.78 -14.78
N ALA A 381 27.13 22.83 -14.32
CA ALA A 381 27.32 24.07 -15.07
C ALA A 381 28.42 23.92 -16.12
N ILE A 382 28.18 24.53 -17.29
CA ILE A 382 29.14 24.73 -18.39
C ILE A 382 30.11 25.85 -17.98
N PRO A 383 31.43 25.78 -18.26
CA PRO A 383 32.39 26.77 -17.78
C PRO A 383 32.53 27.98 -18.73
N THR A 384 32.52 29.19 -18.16
CA THR A 384 33.10 30.42 -18.74
C THR A 384 33.88 31.20 -17.67
N PRO A 385 34.89 32.02 -18.05
CA PRO A 385 36.06 32.26 -17.22
C PRO A 385 35.97 33.48 -16.28
N ILE A 386 36.42 33.23 -15.04
CA ILE A 386 37.17 34.05 -14.06
C ILE A 386 37.16 35.58 -14.23
N THR A 387 36.60 36.29 -13.24
CA THR A 387 37.27 37.46 -12.62
C THR A 387 36.68 37.78 -11.23
N ASN A 388 37.59 37.80 -10.25
CA ASN A 388 37.66 38.45 -8.93
C ASN A 388 36.51 38.36 -7.89
N GLN A 389 36.92 37.79 -6.74
CA GLN A 389 36.17 37.53 -5.51
C GLN A 389 36.14 38.72 -4.54
N ILE A 390 35.01 38.89 -3.86
CA ILE A 390 34.89 39.43 -2.49
C ILE A 390 34.04 38.41 -1.71
N PRO A 391 34.40 38.00 -0.48
CA PRO A 391 33.79 36.84 0.17
C PRO A 391 32.49 37.21 0.90
N ASN A 392 31.39 36.53 0.58
CA ASN A 392 30.16 36.54 1.36
C ASN A 392 29.95 35.21 2.10
N PRO A 393 29.21 35.22 3.23
CA PRO A 393 29.24 34.17 4.24
C PRO A 393 28.44 32.92 3.83
N ILE A 394 28.91 31.77 4.30
CA ILE A 394 28.32 30.46 4.09
C ILE A 394 27.04 30.33 4.92
N THR A 395 25.87 30.34 4.28
CA THR A 395 24.59 29.92 4.88
C THR A 395 24.35 28.43 4.60
N THR A 396 24.34 27.61 5.65
CA THR A 396 23.83 26.23 5.63
C THR A 396 22.30 26.23 5.81
N PRO A 397 21.52 25.41 5.06
CA PRO A 397 20.07 25.32 5.28
C PRO A 397 19.75 24.45 6.51
N ILE A 398 18.91 24.98 7.40
CA ILE A 398 18.39 24.32 8.61
C ILE A 398 17.16 23.46 8.25
N PRO A 399 17.05 22.19 8.69
CA PRO A 399 15.83 21.40 8.55
C PRO A 399 14.91 21.55 9.79
N THR A 400 13.64 21.91 9.58
CA THR A 400 12.61 21.95 10.63
C THR A 400 11.66 20.76 10.53
N ASN A 401 11.84 19.77 11.42
CA ASN A 401 10.82 18.78 11.83
C ASN A 401 10.88 18.69 13.36
N GLN A 402 10.14 19.53 14.08
CA GLN A 402 10.14 19.48 15.55
C GLN A 402 8.98 18.63 16.08
N ARG A 403 9.32 17.60 16.86
CA ARG A 403 8.39 16.92 17.77
C ARG A 403 8.22 17.81 19.01
N VAL A 404 6.97 18.09 19.41
CA VAL A 404 6.66 18.91 20.59
C VAL A 404 7.05 18.13 21.85
N HIS A 405 7.92 18.69 22.70
CA HIS A 405 8.42 18.07 23.93
C HIS A 405 7.63 18.59 25.15
N PRO A 406 7.20 17.72 26.09
CA PRO A 406 6.28 18.09 27.19
C PRO A 406 6.81 19.18 28.15
N GLU A 407 8.12 19.32 28.31
CA GLU A 407 8.75 20.37 29.14
C GLU A 407 9.36 21.53 28.35
N ALA A 408 9.42 21.46 27.02
CA ALA A 408 10.08 22.49 26.23
C ALA A 408 9.20 23.73 26.13
N LYS A 409 9.70 24.87 26.63
CA LYS A 409 9.05 26.18 26.45
C LYS A 409 9.11 26.63 24.99
N ASP A 410 8.20 27.50 24.59
CA ASP A 410 8.17 28.08 23.25
C ASP A 410 9.54 28.70 22.88
N GLY A 411 10.13 28.23 21.80
CA GLY A 411 11.45 28.67 21.33
C GLY A 411 12.65 27.91 21.89
N PHE A 412 12.46 26.84 22.68
CA PHE A 412 13.56 25.95 23.11
C PHE A 412 14.03 25.06 21.95
N GLY A 413 15.34 25.05 21.67
CA GLY A 413 15.92 24.32 20.53
C GLY A 413 15.66 24.95 19.16
N LEU A 414 15.11 26.17 19.11
CA LEU A 414 14.86 26.95 17.89
C LEU A 414 15.82 28.14 17.77
N PRO A 415 16.27 28.48 16.55
CA PRO A 415 17.04 29.70 16.31
C PRO A 415 16.12 30.91 16.37
N ILE A 416 16.02 31.55 17.53
CA ILE A 416 15.31 32.82 17.73
C ILE A 416 16.29 33.99 17.87
N PRO A 417 15.91 35.22 17.48
CA PRO A 417 16.77 36.40 17.59
C PRO A 417 17.30 36.58 19.02
N GLY A 418 18.63 36.65 19.19
CA GLY A 418 19.29 36.82 20.48
C GLY A 418 19.87 35.54 21.12
N LYS A 419 19.60 34.35 20.56
CA LYS A 419 20.27 33.10 20.98
C LYS A 419 21.50 32.81 20.11
N SER A 420 22.60 32.38 20.73
CA SER A 420 23.80 31.95 19.99
C SER A 420 23.59 30.57 19.34
N GLU A 421 24.28 30.30 18.23
CA GLU A 421 24.21 29.00 17.54
C GLU A 421 24.62 27.83 18.45
N GLU A 422 25.61 28.05 19.32
CA GLU A 422 26.06 27.04 20.28
C GLU A 422 24.96 26.71 21.29
N GLN A 423 24.22 27.72 21.76
CA GLN A 423 23.10 27.53 22.67
C GLN A 423 21.96 26.76 22.00
N VAL A 424 21.62 27.08 20.75
CA VAL A 424 20.58 26.36 19.99
C VAL A 424 20.98 24.90 19.79
N ARG A 425 22.24 24.62 19.45
CA ARG A 425 22.77 23.25 19.28
C ARG A 425 22.67 22.45 20.58
N LYS A 426 23.03 23.07 21.71
CA LYS A 426 22.94 22.46 23.04
C LYS A 426 21.49 22.17 23.44
N GLU A 427 20.57 23.10 23.21
CA GLU A 427 19.15 22.87 23.47
C GLU A 427 18.56 21.74 22.60
N GLN A 428 18.98 21.61 21.34
CA GLN A 428 18.56 20.54 20.44
C GLN A 428 19.03 19.15 20.89
N ILE A 429 20.30 19.02 21.28
CA ILE A 429 20.85 17.74 21.73
C ILE A 429 20.31 17.32 23.11
N VAL A 430 19.96 18.29 23.97
CA VAL A 430 19.22 18.07 25.22
C VAL A 430 17.84 17.50 24.93
N MET A 431 17.10 18.11 23.99
CA MET A 431 15.77 17.64 23.62
C MET A 431 15.81 16.22 23.04
N GLU A 432 16.80 15.92 22.19
CA GLU A 432 16.98 14.58 21.63
C GLU A 432 17.32 13.54 22.71
N THR A 433 18.25 13.88 23.61
CA THR A 433 18.61 13.02 24.75
C THR A 433 17.39 12.72 25.63
N SER A 434 16.60 13.76 25.94
CA SER A 434 15.36 13.65 26.72
C SER A 434 14.33 12.73 26.07
N PHE A 435 14.11 12.85 24.75
CA PHE A 435 13.19 11.97 24.04
C PHE A 435 13.61 10.49 24.07
N ARG A 436 14.92 10.22 24.03
CA ARG A 436 15.49 8.86 24.02
C ARG A 436 15.48 8.22 25.40
N THR A 437 15.82 8.97 26.44
CA THR A 437 15.98 8.45 27.81
C THR A 437 14.70 8.56 28.65
N LYS A 438 13.75 9.39 28.21
CA LYS A 438 12.57 9.82 28.98
C LYS A 438 12.90 10.61 30.25
N MET A 439 14.14 11.07 30.39
CA MET A 439 14.51 11.99 31.46
C MET A 439 13.89 13.37 31.25
N THR A 440 13.84 14.19 32.28
CA THR A 440 13.49 15.62 32.13
C THR A 440 14.57 16.36 31.35
N LEU A 441 14.26 17.54 30.82
CA LEU A 441 15.24 18.37 30.10
C LEU A 441 16.45 18.73 30.99
N ALA A 442 16.20 18.97 32.28
CA ALA A 442 17.25 19.30 33.25
C ALA A 442 18.24 18.15 33.47
N TYR A 443 17.74 16.91 33.62
CA TYR A 443 18.61 15.74 33.79
C TYR A 443 19.30 15.34 32.49
N SER A 444 18.66 15.59 31.34
CA SER A 444 19.25 15.39 30.03
C SER A 444 20.42 16.36 29.78
N GLU A 445 20.28 17.63 30.18
CA GLU A 445 21.36 18.61 30.15
C GLU A 445 22.49 18.25 31.11
N MET A 446 22.16 17.81 32.33
CA MET A 446 23.16 17.35 33.29
C MET A 446 23.97 16.16 32.76
N ALA A 447 23.29 15.17 32.16
CA ALA A 447 23.95 14.02 31.55
C ALA A 447 24.89 14.44 30.40
N LEU A 448 24.45 15.36 29.52
CA LEU A 448 25.28 15.85 28.43
C LEU A 448 26.48 16.65 28.94
N SER A 449 26.27 17.56 29.89
CA SER A 449 27.34 18.38 30.47
C SER A 449 28.44 17.52 31.14
N GLY A 450 28.05 16.45 31.85
CA GLY A 450 28.97 15.49 32.46
C GLY A 450 29.71 14.58 31.48
N ASN A 451 29.27 14.53 30.22
CA ASN A 451 29.86 13.73 29.15
C ASN A 451 30.35 14.60 27.97
N ASN A 452 30.85 15.81 28.27
CA ASN A 452 31.43 16.74 27.28
C ASN A 452 30.51 17.10 26.10
N TRP A 453 29.20 17.11 26.32
CA TRP A 453 28.18 17.33 25.29
C TRP A 453 28.22 16.30 24.14
N ASP A 454 28.76 15.11 24.42
CA ASP A 454 28.69 13.93 23.57
C ASP A 454 27.45 13.10 23.95
N MET A 455 26.49 13.02 23.03
CA MET A 455 25.23 12.33 23.25
C MET A 455 25.40 10.81 23.36
N GLU A 456 26.30 10.20 22.60
CA GLU A 456 26.50 8.74 22.67
C GLU A 456 27.13 8.35 24.00
N ALA A 457 28.10 9.12 24.47
CA ALA A 457 28.69 8.94 25.79
C ALA A 457 27.65 9.16 26.91
N ALA A 458 26.82 10.20 26.79
CA ALA A 458 25.76 10.49 27.76
C ALA A 458 24.70 9.38 27.83
N LEU A 459 24.27 8.83 26.68
CA LEU A 459 23.31 7.73 26.63
C LEU A 459 23.86 6.44 27.24
N LYS A 460 25.14 6.14 26.97
CA LYS A 460 25.81 4.96 27.56
C LYS A 460 25.90 5.09 29.09
N ASN A 461 26.33 6.25 29.58
CA ASN A 461 26.45 6.53 31.01
C ASN A 461 25.06 6.50 31.70
N PHE A 462 24.01 7.00 31.04
CA PHE A 462 22.64 6.88 31.51
C PHE A 462 22.20 5.43 31.72
N GLU A 463 22.40 4.53 30.73
CA GLU A 463 22.02 3.13 30.86
C GLU A 463 22.79 2.42 31.99
N GLU A 464 24.07 2.75 32.18
CA GLU A 464 24.88 2.23 33.28
C GLU A 464 24.35 2.68 34.66
N LEU A 465 23.99 3.97 34.81
CA LEU A 465 23.44 4.50 36.06
C LEU A 465 22.02 4.01 36.34
N LYS A 466 21.21 3.81 35.29
CA LYS A 466 19.87 3.21 35.38
C LYS A 466 19.94 1.77 35.85
N ALA A 467 20.85 0.97 35.27
CA ALA A 467 21.07 -0.43 35.68
C ALA A 467 21.56 -0.54 37.14
N GLN A 468 22.29 0.45 37.63
CA GLN A 468 22.76 0.52 39.02
C GLN A 468 21.73 1.10 40.00
N GLY A 469 20.54 1.53 39.52
CA GLY A 469 19.51 2.14 40.37
C GLY A 469 19.91 3.48 40.99
N LYS A 470 20.86 4.20 40.37
CA LYS A 470 21.43 5.46 40.90
C LYS A 470 20.72 6.72 40.40
N LEU A 471 19.73 6.58 39.52
CA LEU A 471 18.94 7.71 39.01
C LEU A 471 17.72 7.92 39.92
N PRO A 472 17.51 9.14 40.44
CA PRO A 472 16.37 9.40 41.30
C PRO A 472 15.06 9.43 40.49
N PRO A 473 13.90 9.16 41.12
CA PRO A 473 12.62 9.09 40.40
C PRO A 473 12.21 10.41 39.71
N ASP A 474 12.63 11.55 40.22
CA ASP A 474 12.39 12.89 39.64
C ASP A 474 13.26 13.20 38.43
N ALA A 475 14.19 12.30 38.08
CA ALA A 475 14.95 12.39 36.83
C ALA A 475 14.10 12.15 35.59
N PHE A 476 12.92 11.54 35.73
CA PHE A 476 12.08 11.09 34.60
C PHE A 476 10.81 11.92 34.45
N LEU A 477 10.32 12.01 33.20
CA LEU A 477 9.04 12.64 32.90
C LEU A 477 7.88 11.88 33.57
N PRO A 478 6.81 12.58 34.01
CA PRO A 478 5.68 11.93 34.68
C PRO A 478 4.98 10.92 33.77
N GLY A 479 4.77 9.69 34.28
CA GLY A 479 4.13 8.59 33.56
C GLY A 479 5.10 7.59 32.90
N VAL A 480 6.36 7.55 33.35
CA VAL A 480 7.43 6.66 32.87
C VAL A 480 7.84 5.67 33.95
#